data_AF-A0A4Q3EM23-F1
#
_entry.id   AF-A0A4Q3EM23-F1
#
_cell.length_a   1.000
_cell.length_b   1.000
_cell.length_c   1.000
_cell.angle_alpha   90.00
_cell.angle_beta   90.00
_cell.angle_gamma   90.00
#
_symmetry.space_group_name_H-M   'P 1'
#
loop_
_entity.id
_entity.type
_entity.pdbx_description
1 polymer ?
#
loop_
_entity_poly.entity_id
_entity_poly.type
_entity_poly.pdbx_seq_one_letter_code
_entity_poly.pdbx_strand_id
1 'polypeptide(L)'
;RQLNLREIIGFRGVYGTISDGNRLINASNITYRAPEEFYYEYGFGIGNIFKVFRLDFSWRGNYLDLPDARNFAIKGSFGFYF
;
A
#
# COMPACT_ATOMS: atom_id res chain seq x y z
N ARG A 1 20.25 -0.07 27.81
CA ARG A 1 20.57 0.59 26.52
C ARG A 1 19.24 0.95 25.85
N GLN A 2 19.06 2.20 25.41
CA GLN A 2 17.80 2.71 24.84
C GLN A 2 17.94 2.75 23.31
N LEU A 3 17.14 1.94 22.60
CA LEU A 3 17.28 1.73 21.15
C LEU A 3 16.59 2.82 20.30
N ASN A 4 15.90 3.77 20.92
CA ASN A 4 15.21 4.91 20.29
C ASN A 4 14.40 4.52 19.03
N LEU A 5 13.77 3.35 19.02
CA LEU A 5 13.01 2.88 17.88
C LEU A 5 11.78 3.77 17.64
N ARG A 6 11.39 3.92 16.37
CA ARG A 6 10.21 4.69 15.97
C ARG A 6 9.14 3.78 15.41
N GLU A 7 8.01 3.70 16.08
CA GLU A 7 6.85 2.97 15.60
C GLU A 7 6.01 3.85 14.66
N ILE A 8 5.56 3.27 13.56
CA ILE A 8 4.82 3.97 12.50
C ILE A 8 3.62 3.10 12.12
N ILE A 9 2.43 3.70 12.14
CA ILE A 9 1.19 3.04 11.70
C ILE A 9 0.66 3.83 10.51
N GLY A 10 0.18 3.12 9.48
CA GLY A 10 -0.37 3.72 8.28
C GLY A 10 -1.63 3.00 7.81
N PHE A 11 -2.60 3.78 7.32
CA PHE A 11 -3.80 3.28 6.67
C PHE A 11 -3.98 4.02 5.35
N ARG A 12 -4.37 3.30 4.30
CA ARG A 12 -4.63 3.85 2.96
C ARG A 12 -5.96 3.31 2.48
N GLY A 13 -6.83 4.18 2.00
CA GLY A 13 -8.12 3.81 1.44
C GLY A 13 -8.36 4.54 0.12
N VAL A 14 -8.92 3.86 -0.86
CA VAL A 14 -9.34 4.43 -2.15
C VAL A 14 -10.79 4.02 -2.39
N TYR A 15 -11.66 5.02 -2.55
CA TYR A 15 -13.06 4.85 -2.93
C TYR A 15 -13.30 5.66 -4.20
N GLY A 16 -13.77 5.03 -5.26
CA GLY A 16 -14.11 5.73 -6.49
C GLY A 16 -14.52 4.76 -7.59
N THR A 17 -15.69 5.00 -8.16
CA THR A 17 -16.20 4.25 -9.31
C THR A 17 -15.84 4.99 -10.61
N ILE A 18 -15.56 4.23 -11.67
CA ILE A 18 -15.38 4.80 -13.02
C ILE A 18 -16.70 4.58 -13.77
N SER A 19 -17.30 5.65 -14.31
CA SER A 19 -18.53 5.57 -15.10
C SER A 19 -18.29 4.89 -16.45
N ASP A 20 -19.30 4.17 -16.96
CA ASP A 20 -19.21 3.44 -18.22
C ASP A 20 -18.92 4.35 -19.43
N GLY A 21 -19.41 5.60 -19.41
CA GLY A 21 -19.08 6.59 -20.43
C GLY A 21 -17.58 6.91 -20.52
N ASN A 22 -16.85 6.90 -19.40
CA ASN A 22 -15.40 7.12 -19.39
C ASN A 22 -14.62 5.86 -19.83
N ARG A 23 -15.17 4.66 -19.63
CA ARG A 23 -14.57 3.41 -20.14
C ARG A 23 -14.66 3.36 -21.67
N LEU A 24 -15.77 3.82 -22.25
CA LEU A 24 -16.04 3.79 -23.70
C LEU A 24 -15.23 4.82 -24.51
N ILE A 25 -14.85 5.95 -23.90
CA ILE A 25 -14.04 7.00 -24.56
C ILE A 25 -12.53 6.67 -24.53
N ASN A 26 -12.11 5.66 -23.75
CA ASN A 26 -10.71 5.34 -23.58
C ASN A 26 -10.16 4.48 -24.74
N ALA A 27 -9.35 5.09 -25.61
CA ALA A 27 -8.71 4.44 -26.76
C ALA A 27 -7.42 3.66 -26.40
N SER A 28 -7.27 3.21 -25.15
CA SER A 28 -6.08 2.50 -24.67
C SER A 28 -6.35 1.01 -24.46
N ASN A 29 -5.42 0.16 -24.86
CA ASN A 29 -5.55 -1.31 -24.87
C ASN A 29 -5.39 -1.95 -23.46
N ILE A 30 -5.71 -1.21 -22.40
CA ILE A 30 -5.57 -1.63 -21.00
C ILE A 30 -6.95 -1.88 -20.40
N THR A 31 -7.18 -3.11 -19.93
CA THR A 31 -8.41 -3.46 -19.21
C THR A 31 -8.43 -2.76 -17.85
N TYR A 32 -9.18 -1.66 -17.75
CA TYR A 32 -9.40 -0.98 -16.49
C TYR A 32 -10.32 -1.81 -15.59
N ARG A 33 -9.72 -2.58 -14.67
CA ARG A 33 -10.44 -3.09 -13.51
C ARG A 33 -10.55 -1.96 -12.49
N ALA A 34 -11.53 -1.08 -12.70
CA ALA A 34 -11.92 -0.13 -11.68
C ALA A 34 -12.45 -0.92 -10.48
N PRO A 35 -11.96 -0.68 -9.26
CA PRO A 35 -12.51 -1.33 -8.08
C PRO A 35 -13.99 -0.92 -7.92
N GLU A 36 -14.91 -1.89 -8.01
CA GLU A 36 -16.34 -1.67 -7.74
C GLU A 36 -16.59 -1.50 -6.24
N GLU A 37 -15.70 -2.07 -5.42
CA GLU A 37 -15.72 -2.02 -3.96
C GLU A 37 -14.56 -1.18 -3.39
N PHE A 38 -14.77 -0.60 -2.21
CA PHE A 38 -13.77 0.17 -1.47
C PHE A 38 -12.43 -0.57 -1.34
N TYR A 39 -11.34 0.04 -1.78
CA TYR A 39 -10.00 -0.51 -1.59
C TYR A 39 -9.40 0.03 -0.30
N TYR A 40 -8.83 -0.83 0.54
CA TYR A 40 -8.04 -0.38 1.69
C TYR A 40 -6.84 -1.27 1.97
N GLU A 41 -5.82 -0.65 2.57
CA GLU A 41 -4.58 -1.25 3.05
C GLU A 41 -4.25 -0.67 4.42
N TYR A 42 -3.62 -1.50 5.25
CA TYR A 42 -3.09 -1.06 6.54
C TYR A 42 -1.67 -1.57 6.70
N GLY A 43 -0.87 -0.87 7.50
CA GLY A 43 0.53 -1.23 7.67
C GLY A 43 1.12 -0.70 8.96
N PHE A 44 2.19 -1.37 9.34
CA PHE A 44 2.98 -1.09 10.54
C PHE A 44 4.45 -1.07 10.15
N GLY A 45 5.22 -0.15 10.71
CA GLY A 45 6.64 -0.03 10.45
C GLY A 45 7.42 0.31 11.71
N ILE A 46 8.67 -0.15 11.72
CA ILE A 46 9.66 0.17 12.75
C ILE A 46 10.82 0.88 12.05
N GLY A 47 11.02 2.14 12.42
CA GLY A 47 12.12 2.97 11.97
C GLY A 47 13.18 3.18 13.04
N ASN A 48 14.22 3.91 12.65
CA ASN A 48 15.35 4.26 13.51
C ASN A 48 16.18 3.05 13.98
N ILE A 49 16.10 1.93 13.26
CA ILE A 49 16.95 0.76 13.52
C ILE A 49 18.39 1.17 13.17
N PHE A 50 19.26 1.19 14.18
CA PHE A 50 20.63 1.73 14.09
C PHE A 50 20.73 3.15 13.50
N LYS A 51 19.66 3.94 13.55
CA LYS A 51 19.54 5.27 12.93
C LYS A 51 19.65 5.32 11.40
N VAL A 52 19.66 4.18 10.72
CA VAL A 52 19.88 4.10 9.26
C VAL A 52 18.82 3.28 8.52
N PHE A 53 18.04 2.47 9.24
CA PHE A 53 17.14 1.51 8.63
C PHE A 53 15.70 1.65 9.15
N ARG A 54 14.77 1.45 8.23
CA ARG A 54 13.33 1.33 8.50
C ARG A 54 12.79 0.10 7.79
N LEU A 55 11.95 -0.63 8.51
CA LEU A 55 11.23 -1.80 8.02
C LEU A 55 9.73 -1.53 8.11
N ASP A 56 9.02 -1.69 7.00
CA ASP A 56 7.57 -1.53 6.90
C ASP A 56 6.91 -2.83 6.47
N PHE A 57 5.78 -3.10 7.08
CA PHE A 57 4.88 -4.21 6.81
C PHE A 57 3.54 -3.64 6.36
N SER A 58 3.01 -4.12 5.25
CA SER A 58 1.72 -3.67 4.73
C SER A 58 0.86 -4.84 4.30
N TRP A 59 -0.40 -4.82 4.72
CA TRP A 59 -1.43 -5.78 4.37
C TRP A 59 -2.50 -5.12 3.53
N ARG A 60 -2.95 -5.86 2.54
CA ARG A 60 -4.11 -5.51 1.73
C ARG A 60 -5.37 -6.01 2.42
N GLY A 61 -6.40 -5.16 2.49
CA GLY A 61 -7.65 -5.45 3.18
C GLY A 61 -8.73 -6.11 2.32
N ASN A 62 -8.79 -5.75 1.03
CA ASN A 62 -9.76 -6.27 0.05
C ASN A 62 -9.06 -6.78 -1.20
N TYR A 63 -9.78 -7.41 -2.13
CA TYR A 63 -9.18 -7.86 -3.41
C TYR A 63 -8.07 -8.91 -3.21
N LEU A 64 -8.26 -9.81 -2.23
CA LEU A 64 -7.30 -10.86 -1.85
C LEU A 64 -7.29 -12.05 -2.83
N ASP A 65 -8.40 -12.24 -3.56
CA ASP A 65 -8.63 -13.36 -4.47
C ASP A 65 -8.20 -13.06 -5.92
N LEU A 66 -7.62 -11.89 -6.16
CA LEU A 66 -7.10 -11.52 -7.48
C LEU A 66 -5.80 -12.31 -7.77
N PRO A 67 -5.71 -13.03 -8.90
CA PRO A 67 -4.64 -13.99 -9.16
C PRO A 67 -3.20 -13.43 -9.27
N ASP A 68 -2.99 -12.13 -9.14
CA ASP A 68 -1.64 -11.51 -9.08
C ASP A 68 -1.53 -10.46 -7.95
N ALA A 69 -2.53 -10.39 -7.06
CA ALA A 69 -2.54 -9.43 -5.97
C ALA A 69 -1.58 -9.85 -4.87
N ARG A 70 -0.66 -8.95 -4.48
CA ARG A 70 0.21 -9.17 -3.34
C ARG A 70 -0.52 -8.77 -2.05
N ASN A 71 -0.98 -9.78 -1.30
CA ASN A 71 -1.76 -9.61 -0.08
C ASN A 71 -0.96 -9.03 1.09
N PHE A 72 0.36 -9.23 1.08
CA PHE A 72 1.29 -8.74 2.09
C PHE A 72 2.60 -8.32 1.46
N ALA A 73 3.14 -7.18 1.90
CA ALA A 73 4.44 -6.71 1.46
C ALA A 73 5.31 -6.28 2.64
N ILE A 74 6.60 -6.60 2.52
CA ILE A 74 7.66 -6.15 3.41
C ILE A 74 8.52 -5.17 2.60
N LYS A 75 8.77 -3.98 3.15
CA LYS A 75 9.62 -2.97 2.52
C LYS A 75 10.70 -2.51 3.49
N GLY A 76 11.95 -2.65 3.09
CA GLY A 76 13.08 -2.02 3.75
C GLY A 76 13.42 -0.69 3.09
N SER A 77 13.77 0.31 3.87
CA SER A 77 14.34 1.56 3.39
C SER A 77 15.54 1.98 4.21
N PHE A 78 16.55 2.53 3.53
CA PHE A 78 17.75 3.09 4.14
C PHE A 78 17.70 4.62 4.04
N GLY A 79 18.06 5.28 5.13
CA GLY A 79 18.11 6.74 5.23
C GLY A 79 18.62 7.16 6.60
N PHE A 80 19.22 8.33 6.70
CA PHE A 80 19.65 8.83 8.00
C PHE A 80 18.44 9.40 8.77
N TYR A 81 18.21 8.87 9.98
CA TYR A 81 17.14 9.29 10.88
C TYR A 81 17.78 9.97 12.10
N PHE A 82 17.53 11.27 12.26
CA PHE A 82 18.10 12.10 13.33
C PHE A 82 17.06 12.41 14.39
#